data_AF-A0AA41BX39-F1
#
_entry.id   AF-A0AA41BX39-F1
#
_cell.length_a   1.000
_cell.length_b   1.000
_cell.length_c   1.000
_cell.angle_alpha   90.00
_cell.angle_beta   90.00
_cell.angle_gamma   90.00
#
_symmetry.space_group_name_H-M   'P 1'
#
loop_
_entity.id
_entity.type
_entity.pdbx_description
1 polymer ?
#
loop_
_entity_poly.entity_id
_entity_poly.type
_entity_poly.pdbx_seq_one_letter_code
_entity_poly.pdbx_strand_id
1 'polypeptide(L)' 'MHGKKIIEQATLILPKNKLGHYGWPKFLADAVNQQMFNVRVKTKNAATGEMTGEPTNSQYANRFMVANSQYTVTYKNIK' A
#
# COMPACT_ATOMS: atom_id res chain seq x y z
N MET A 1 14.13 11.42 -24.89
CA MET A 1 14.42 10.28 -24.00
C MET A 1 13.10 9.78 -23.43
N HIS A 2 12.60 8.64 -23.88
CA HIS A 2 11.43 7.99 -23.27
C HIS A 2 11.86 7.48 -21.89
N GLY A 3 11.48 8.19 -20.83
CA GLY A 3 11.81 7.82 -19.45
C GLY A 3 11.35 6.39 -19.17
N LYS A 4 12.25 5.54 -18.66
CA LYS A 4 11.93 4.18 -18.24
C LYS A 4 10.76 4.24 -17.26
N LYS A 5 9.62 3.67 -17.64
CA LYS A 5 8.49 3.44 -16.73
C LYS A 5 8.94 2.45 -15.65
N ILE A 6 9.10 2.92 -14.42
CA ILE A 6 9.38 2.05 -13.27
C ILE A 6 8.06 1.38 -12.89
N ILE A 7 8.02 0.06 -12.99
CA ILE A 7 6.89 -0.75 -12.53
C ILE A 7 7.37 -1.51 -11.31
N GLU A 8 6.74 -1.25 -10.17
CA GLU A 8 6.96 -2.00 -8.93
C GLU A 8 5.73 -2.84 -8.63
N GLN A 9 5.95 -4.02 -8.05
CA GLN A 9 4.88 -4.93 -7.69
C GLN A 9 5.11 -5.45 -6.28
N ALA A 10 4.06 -5.43 -5.46
CA ALA A 10 4.00 -6.15 -4.21
C ALA A 10 3.02 -7.33 -4.36
N THR A 11 3.39 -8.48 -3.83
CA THR A 11 2.52 -9.66 -3.78
C THR A 11 2.13 -9.94 -2.34
N LEU A 12 0.82 -10.05 -2.10
CA LEU A 12 0.26 -10.38 -0.80
C LEU A 12 -0.47 -11.72 -0.91
N ILE A 13 0.00 -12.73 -0.18
CA ILE A 13 -0.67 -14.02 -0.05
C ILE A 13 -1.14 -14.13 1.40
N LEU A 14 -2.45 -14.14 1.61
CA LEU A 14 -3.05 -14.26 2.93
C LEU A 14 -3.86 -15.55 3.05
N PRO A 15 -3.78 -16.25 4.19
CA PRO A 15 -4.70 -17.34 4.49
C PRO A 15 -6.13 -16.80 4.64
N LYS A 16 -7.14 -17.64 4.35
CA LYS A 16 -8.56 -17.23 4.29
C LYS A 16 -9.06 -16.54 5.56
N ASN A 17 -8.55 -16.92 6.73
CA ASN A 17 -8.88 -16.32 8.03
C ASN A 17 -8.28 -14.91 8.25
N LYS A 18 -7.40 -14.43 7.35
CA LYS A 18 -6.79 -13.08 7.38
C LYS A 18 -7.34 -12.14 6.31
N LEU A 19 -8.25 -12.63 5.46
CA LEU A 19 -8.99 -11.82 4.47
C LEU A 19 -10.21 -11.09 5.06
N GLY A 20 -10.48 -11.26 6.36
CA GLY A 20 -11.58 -10.58 7.03
C GLY A 20 -11.52 -9.05 6.87
N HIS A 21 -12.71 -8.43 6.93
CA HIS A 21 -13.01 -7.04 6.57
C HIS A 21 -12.08 -5.98 7.19
N TYR A 22 -11.38 -6.32 8.28
CA TYR A 22 -10.59 -5.38 9.08
C TYR A 22 -9.07 -5.64 9.08
N GLY A 23 -8.56 -6.74 8.49
CA GLY A 23 -7.12 -7.06 8.56
C GLY A 23 -6.36 -6.76 7.27
N TRP A 24 -6.98 -7.03 6.13
CA TRP A 24 -6.34 -6.94 4.82
C TRP A 24 -5.74 -5.56 4.49
N PRO A 25 -6.30 -4.39 4.93
CA PRO A 25 -5.73 -3.10 4.57
C PRO A 25 -4.34 -2.88 5.17
N LYS A 26 -4.11 -3.38 6.39
CA LYS A 26 -2.78 -3.31 7.03
C LYS A 26 -1.81 -4.25 6.33
N PHE A 27 -2.19 -5.50 6.10
CA PHE A 27 -1.31 -6.48 5.48
C PHE A 27 -0.88 -6.09 4.06
N LEU A 28 -1.79 -5.48 3.29
CA LEU A 28 -1.46 -4.92 1.97
C LEU A 28 -0.44 -3.78 2.08
N ALA A 29 -0.68 -2.84 3.00
CA ALA A 29 0.21 -1.71 3.22
C ALA A 29 1.62 -2.16 3.67
N ASP A 30 1.69 -3.15 4.56
CA ASP A 30 2.94 -3.74 5.03
C ASP A 30 3.68 -4.45 3.87
N ALA A 31 2.98 -5.23 3.04
CA ALA A 31 3.57 -5.88 1.87
C ALA A 31 4.14 -4.88 0.87
N VAL A 32 3.45 -3.76 0.63
CA VAL A 32 3.94 -2.66 -0.22
C VAL A 32 5.20 -2.04 0.36
N ASN A 33 5.19 -1.70 1.66
CA ASN A 33 6.35 -1.11 2.33
C ASN A 33 7.59 -2.01 2.35
N GLN A 34 7.39 -3.33 2.40
CA GLN A 34 8.46 -4.33 2.44
C GLN A 34 9.04 -4.63 1.05
N GLN A 35 8.22 -4.65 0.00
CA GLN A 35 8.61 -5.17 -1.31
C GLN A 35 8.89 -4.07 -2.34
N MET A 36 8.26 -2.91 -2.23
CA MET A 36 8.43 -1.81 -3.17
C MET A 36 9.52 -0.86 -2.66
N PHE A 37 10.24 -0.20 -3.56
CA PHE A 37 11.30 0.75 -3.21
C PHE A 37 10.79 2.19 -3.25
N ASN A 38 10.02 2.56 -4.27
CA ASN A 38 9.58 3.93 -4.53
C ASN A 38 8.19 4.26 -3.96
N VAL A 39 7.42 3.23 -3.63
CA VAL A 39 6.10 3.36 -3.01
C VAL A 39 6.18 3.06 -1.52
N ARG A 40 5.58 3.93 -0.72
CA ARG A 40 5.35 3.72 0.71
C ARG A 40 3.88 3.87 1.04
N VAL A 41 3.41 3.21 2.08
CA VAL A 41 2.08 3.42 2.65
C VAL A 41 2.25 3.89 4.08
N LYS A 42 1.60 5.00 4.41
CA LYS A 42 1.60 5.58 5.76
C LYS A 42 0.20 6.01 6.14
N THR A 43 -0.03 6.21 7.43
CA THR A 43 -1.27 6.77 7.95
C THR A 43 -1.11 8.25 8.24
N LYS A 44 -2.15 9.03 7.96
CA LYS A 44 -2.21 10.45 8.32
C LYS A 44 -2.34 10.58 9.83
N ASN A 45 -1.42 11.29 10.46
CA ASN A 45 -1.53 11.68 11.86
C ASN A 45 -2.74 12.61 12.01
N ALA A 46 -3.68 12.26 12.89
CA ALA A 46 -4.91 13.03 13.07
C ALA A 46 -4.68 14.42 13.67
N ALA A 47 -3.64 14.57 14.50
CA ALA A 47 -3.30 15.82 15.18
C ALA A 47 -2.49 16.77 14.29
N THR A 48 -1.45 16.27 13.61
CA THR A 48 -0.55 17.10 12.80
C THR A 48 -0.93 17.14 11.33
N GLY A 49 -1.74 16.18 10.87
CA GLY A 49 -2.06 16.00 9.46
C GLY A 49 -0.92 15.41 8.63
N GLU A 50 0.21 15.10 9.24
CA GLU A 50 1.39 14.58 8.55
C GLU A 50 1.25 13.09 8.20
N MET A 51 1.87 12.68 7.10
CA MET A 51 1.89 11.28 6.65
C MET A 51 3.05 10.51 7.31
N THR A 52 3.00 10.34 8.62
CA THR A 52 4.10 9.75 9.43
C THR A 52 3.70 8.48 10.18
N GLY A 53 2.42 8.16 10.28
CA GLY A 53 1.94 7.00 11.04
C GLY A 53 2.21 5.66 10.35
N GLU A 54 2.35 4.61 11.15
CA GLU A 54 2.41 3.23 10.67
C GLU A 54 1.07 2.78 10.07
N PRO A 55 1.07 1.86 9.08
CA PRO A 55 -0.16 1.35 8.51
C PRO A 55 -1.09 0.71 9.54
N THR A 56 -2.36 1.07 9.44
CA THR A 56 -3.43 0.59 10.31
C THR A 56 -4.38 -0.35 9.57
N ASN A 57 -5.30 -0.95 10.32
CA ASN A 57 -6.38 -1.78 9.79
C ASN A 57 -7.46 -0.99 9.01
N SER A 58 -7.39 0.34 9.00
CA SER A 58 -8.37 1.18 8.32
C SER A 58 -8.00 1.42 6.86
N GLN A 59 -8.88 0.98 5.95
CA GLN A 59 -8.76 1.25 4.51
C GLN A 59 -8.79 2.76 4.16
N TYR A 60 -9.35 3.59 5.03
CA TYR A 60 -9.45 5.05 4.81
C TYR A 60 -8.25 5.82 5.33
N ALA A 61 -7.56 5.28 6.34
CA ALA A 61 -6.47 5.96 7.02
C ALA A 61 -5.12 5.76 6.30
N ASN A 62 -4.93 4.61 5.67
CA ASN A 62 -3.72 4.29 4.91
C ASN A 62 -3.71 5.03 3.57
N ARG A 63 -2.61 5.71 3.24
CA ARG A 63 -2.42 6.39 1.94
C ARG A 63 -1.09 5.99 1.32
N PHE A 64 -1.11 5.83 0.01
CA PHE A 64 0.08 5.60 -0.79
C PHE A 64 0.83 6.91 -0.97
N MET A 65 2.13 6.87 -0.68
CA MET A 65 3.10 7.94 -0.81
C MET A 65 4.08 7.51 -1.89
N VAL A 66 4.21 8.30 -2.95
CA VAL A 66 5.08 7.97 -4.08
C VAL A 66 5.97 9.16 -4.36
N ALA A 67 7.28 8.92 -4.42
CA ALA A 67 8.21 9.92 -4.92
C ALA A 67 8.06 10.00 -6.44
N ASN A 68 7.46 11.09 -6.95
CA ASN A 68 7.46 11.50 -8.36
C ASN A 68 7.20 10.39 -9.42
N SER A 69 6.21 9.50 -9.21
CA SER A 69 5.92 8.43 -10.17
C SER A 69 4.41 8.23 -10.39
N GLN A 70 3.98 8.12 -11.66
CA GLN A 70 2.66 7.62 -12.03
C GLN A 70 2.60 6.10 -11.80
N TYR A 71 1.52 5.60 -11.19
CA TYR A 71 1.35 4.16 -10.99
C TYR A 71 -0.07 3.67 -11.34
N THR A 72 -0.14 2.38 -11.67
CA THR A 72 -1.38 1.64 -11.91
C THR A 72 -1.47 0.56 -10.85
N VAL A 73 -2.49 0.61 -9.98
CA VAL A 73 -2.79 -0.48 -9.04
C VAL A 73 -3.71 -1.45 -9.76
N THR A 74 -3.25 -2.68 -9.98
CA THR A 74 -4.07 -3.74 -10.59
C THR A 74 -4.45 -4.76 -9.54
N TYR A 75 -5.73 -4.80 -9.16
CA TYR A 75 -6.29 -5.87 -8.33
C TYR A 75 -6.73 -7.02 -9.24
N LYS A 76 -6.18 -8.22 -9.05
CA LYS A 76 -6.61 -9.42 -9.76
C LYS A 76 -7.32 -10.34 -8.78
N ASN A 77 -8.65 -10.45 -8.93
CA ASN A 77 -9.44 -11.42 -8.18
C ASN A 77 -9.18 -12.80 -8.78
N ILE A 78 -8.54 -13.71 -8.04
CA ILE A 78 -8.35 -15.09 -8.47
C ILE A 78 -9.64 -15.83 -8.11
N LYS A 79 -10.45 -16.19 -9.12
CA LYS A 79 -11.61 -17.07 -8.98
C LYS A 79 -11.17 -18.52 -8.82
#